data_AF-A0A3A9BMK6-F1
#
_entry.id   AF-A0A3A9BMK6-F1
#
_cell.length_a   1.000
_cell.length_b   1.000
_cell.length_c   1.000
_cell.angle_alpha   90.00
_cell.angle_beta   90.00
_cell.angle_gamma   90.00
#
_symmetry.space_group_name_H-M   'P 1'
#
loop_
_entity.id
_entity.type
_entity.pdbx_description
1 polymer ?
#
loop_
_entity_poly.entity_id
_entity_poly.type
_entity_poly.pdbx_seq_one_letter_code
_entity_poly.pdbx_strand_id
1 'polypeptide(L)'
;MRLEPSEEMMYRRMDWKERLLLLFPLLGILASVGLLMIGDGCWRICGIVIVGMAAGAFVVVWVVYQGIQRQIMPIANCFLEVQRDCFVAVQPFRDGEYESCRIYFEEIEGLIEGKRGKGFYVRISGEGRSVVQRKERGRVMFVSSEGYDGERFGIVYRKIQERAPETTNI
;
A
#
# COMPACT_ATOMS: atom_id res chain seq x y z
N MET A 1 -22.75 -0.19 -0.38
CA MET A 1 -21.89 -0.65 0.74
C MET A 1 -20.50 -0.12 0.45
N ARG A 2 -19.97 0.72 1.34
CA ARG A 2 -18.64 1.31 1.20
C ARG A 2 -17.73 0.68 2.25
N LEU A 3 -16.57 0.21 1.81
CA LEU A 3 -15.51 -0.36 2.61
C LEU A 3 -14.32 0.56 2.55
N GLU A 4 -13.95 1.09 3.71
CA GLU A 4 -12.74 1.87 3.89
C GLU A 4 -11.70 0.99 4.57
N PRO A 5 -10.41 1.25 4.31
CA PRO A 5 -9.32 0.57 5.00
C PRO A 5 -9.46 0.73 6.51
N SER A 6 -9.05 -0.29 7.27
CA SER A 6 -9.13 -0.23 8.74
C SER A 6 -8.26 0.91 9.26
N GLU A 7 -8.89 1.83 10.01
CA GLU A 7 -8.21 2.95 10.66
C GLU A 7 -7.07 2.47 11.57
N GLU A 8 -7.23 1.33 12.25
CA GLU A 8 -6.18 0.78 13.13
C GLU A 8 -4.91 0.39 12.36
N MET A 9 -5.04 -0.11 11.13
CA MET A 9 -3.91 -0.45 10.27
C MET A 9 -3.25 0.82 9.70
N MET A 10 -4.04 1.87 9.46
CA MET A 10 -3.54 3.20 9.10
C MET A 10 -2.76 3.83 10.26
N TYR A 11 -3.32 3.83 11.48
CA TYR A 11 -2.67 4.36 12.69
C TYR A 11 -1.39 3.60 13.03
N ARG A 12 -1.41 2.26 12.98
CA ARG A 12 -0.21 1.44 13.23
C ARG A 12 0.91 1.77 12.25
N ARG A 13 0.60 2.00 10.97
CA ARG A 13 1.60 2.40 9.97
C ARG A 13 2.12 3.83 10.22
N MET A 14 1.24 4.75 10.62
CA MET A 14 1.59 6.13 10.98
C MET A 14 2.56 6.19 12.17
N ASP A 15 2.32 5.41 13.23
CA ASP A 15 3.20 5.31 14.40
C ASP A 15 4.62 4.81 14.04
N TRP A 16 4.72 3.87 13.10
CA TRP A 16 6.02 3.39 12.62
C TRP A 16 6.81 4.47 11.88
N LYS A 17 6.11 5.31 11.09
CA LYS A 17 6.72 6.45 10.40
C LYS A 17 7.21 7.49 11.40
N GLU A 18 6.44 7.81 12.43
CA GLU A 18 6.85 8.74 13.49
C GLU A 18 8.06 8.21 14.27
N ARG A 19 8.07 6.92 14.62
CA ARG A 19 9.23 6.28 15.27
C ARG A 19 10.48 6.29 14.39
N LEU A 20 10.36 6.02 13.08
CA LEU A 20 11.48 6.15 12.15
C LEU A 20 11.94 7.60 11.99
N LEU A 21 11.01 8.55 11.94
CA LEU A 21 11.32 9.98 11.89
C LEU A 21 12.10 10.43 13.12
N LEU A 22 11.75 9.92 14.31
CA LEU A 22 12.46 10.18 15.56
C LEU A 22 13.85 9.54 15.63
N LEU A 23 14.10 8.45 14.88
CA LEU A 23 15.43 7.81 14.83
C LEU A 23 16.48 8.66 14.08
N PHE A 24 16.07 9.43 13.07
CA PHE A 24 16.98 10.30 12.31
C PHE A 24 17.73 11.34 13.17
N PRO A 25 17.07 12.18 14.01
CA PRO A 25 17.78 13.13 14.87
C PRO A 25 18.61 12.42 15.95
N LEU A 26 18.17 11.27 16.45
CA LEU A 26 18.87 10.49 17.47
C LEU A 26 20.21 9.95 16.94
N LEU A 27 20.21 9.43 15.70
CA LEU A 27 21.42 9.01 15.00
C LEU A 27 22.34 10.20 14.68
N GLY A 28 21.76 11.37 14.36
CA GLY A 28 22.52 12.61 14.16
C GLY A 28 23.27 13.07 15.40
N ILE A 29 22.64 12.99 16.58
CA ILE A 29 23.26 13.31 17.87
C ILE A 29 24.39 12.31 18.19
N LEU A 30 24.18 11.01 17.93
CA LEU A 30 25.21 9.99 18.13
C LEU A 30 26.44 10.22 17.22
N ALA A 31 26.19 10.58 15.96
CA ALA A 31 27.26 10.88 15.00
C ALA A 31 28.04 12.14 15.38
N SER A 32 27.38 13.20 15.88
CA SER A 32 28.04 14.43 16.30
C SER A 32 28.91 14.22 17.55
N VAL A 33 28.43 13.44 18.52
CA VAL A 33 29.24 13.03 19.69
C VAL A 33 30.44 12.21 19.23
N GLY A 34 30.25 11.25 18.31
CA GLY A 34 31.35 10.47 17.74
C GLY A 34 32.42 11.33 17.07
N LEU A 35 32.03 12.37 16.33
CA LEU A 35 32.94 13.33 15.69
C LEU A 35 33.73 14.16 16.71
N LEU A 36 33.12 14.59 17.81
CA LEU A 36 33.83 15.30 18.89
C LEU A 36 34.91 14.43 19.53
N MET A 37 34.64 13.13 19.73
CA MET A 37 35.60 12.18 20.29
C MET A 37 36.79 11.89 19.36
N ILE A 38 36.64 12.11 18.05
CA ILE A 38 37.74 11.98 17.08
C ILE A 38 38.76 13.12 17.24
N GLY A 39 38.30 14.31 17.65
CA GLY A 39 39.15 15.49 17.85
C GLY A 39 40.12 15.38 19.05
N ASP A 40 39.78 14.56 20.05
CA ASP A 40 40.50 14.51 21.33
C ASP A 40 41.71 13.53 21.35
N GLY A 41 42.04 12.91 20.21
CA GLY A 41 43.26 12.10 20.01
C GLY A 41 43.29 10.74 20.72
N CYS A 42 43.02 10.70 22.02
CA CYS A 42 43.03 9.49 22.87
C CYS A 42 41.85 8.55 22.58
N TRP A 43 40.71 9.09 22.16
CA TRP A 43 39.49 8.31 21.87
C TRP A 43 39.17 8.20 20.38
N ARG A 44 40.16 8.50 19.53
CA ARG A 44 39.99 8.61 18.08
C ARG A 44 39.44 7.33 17.44
N ILE A 45 39.94 6.16 17.86
CA ILE A 45 39.49 4.87 17.33
C ILE A 45 38.03 4.60 17.73
N CYS A 46 37.67 4.85 19.00
CA CYS A 46 36.30 4.72 19.49
C CYS A 46 35.34 5.66 18.76
N GLY A 47 35.74 6.92 18.54
CA GLY A 47 34.95 7.91 17.79
C GLY A 47 34.68 7.46 16.35
N ILE A 48 35.69 6.95 15.64
CA ILE A 48 35.52 6.42 14.27
C ILE A 48 34.52 5.25 14.23
N VAL A 49 34.59 4.33 15.19
CA VAL A 49 33.66 3.19 15.27
C VAL A 49 32.22 3.65 15.53
N ILE A 50 32.02 4.62 16.42
CA ILE A 50 30.69 5.18 16.74
C ILE A 50 30.08 5.88 15.51
N VAL A 51 30.86 6.71 14.82
CA VAL A 51 30.42 7.39 13.59
C VAL A 51 30.10 6.39 12.49
N GLY A 52 30.93 5.36 12.32
CA GLY A 52 30.69 4.29 11.35
C GLY A 52 29.40 3.51 11.62
N MET A 53 29.13 3.15 12.87
CA MET A 53 27.87 2.49 13.26
C MET A 53 26.65 3.40 13.07
N ALA A 54 26.74 4.68 13.44
CA ALA A 54 25.65 5.63 13.25
C ALA A 54 25.34 5.83 11.76
N ALA A 55 26.36 5.95 10.91
CA ALA A 55 26.19 6.04 9.46
C ALA A 55 25.58 4.78 8.86
N GLY A 56 26.03 3.58 9.28
CA GLY A 56 25.45 2.32 8.84
C GLY A 56 23.97 2.19 9.24
N ALA A 57 23.63 2.52 10.48
CA ALA A 57 22.26 2.54 10.96
C ALA A 57 21.40 3.56 10.18
N PHE A 58 21.95 4.73 9.85
CA PHE A 58 21.27 5.74 9.04
C PHE A 58 20.91 5.22 7.65
N VAL A 59 21.82 4.51 6.98
CA VAL A 59 21.55 3.89 5.67
C VAL A 59 20.45 2.84 5.77
N VAL A 60 20.47 1.99 6.79
CA VAL A 60 19.43 0.97 7.02
C VAL A 60 18.07 1.62 7.26
N VAL A 61 18.01 2.62 8.16
CA VAL A 61 16.78 3.38 8.45
C VAL A 61 16.28 4.09 7.20
N TRP A 62 17.17 4.65 6.37
CA TRP A 62 16.80 5.29 5.11
C TRP A 62 16.20 4.31 4.10
N VAL A 63 16.79 3.13 3.92
CA VAL A 63 16.26 2.09 3.02
C VAL A 63 14.89 1.61 3.48
N VAL A 64 14.73 1.37 4.79
CA VAL A 64 13.45 0.99 5.38
C VAL A 64 12.43 2.12 5.23
N TYR A 65 12.84 3.37 5.47
CA TYR A 65 12.00 4.55 5.31
C TYR A 65 11.51 4.70 3.87
N GLN A 66 12.36 4.50 2.86
CA GLN A 66 11.96 4.53 1.46
C GLN A 66 10.97 3.40 1.10
N GLY A 67 11.20 2.18 1.61
CA GLY A 67 10.28 1.06 1.42
C GLY A 67 8.91 1.33 2.04
N ILE A 68 8.90 1.92 3.23
CA ILE A 68 7.69 2.27 3.98
C ILE A 68 6.97 3.49 3.37
N GLN A 69 7.67 4.54 2.97
CA GLN A 69 7.08 5.72 2.29
C GLN A 69 6.27 5.32 1.06
N ARG A 70 6.79 4.38 0.26
CA ARG A 70 6.08 3.82 -0.89
C ARG A 70 4.79 3.08 -0.51
N GLN A 71 4.67 2.59 0.72
CA GLN A 71 3.52 1.81 1.21
C GLN A 71 2.54 2.58 2.10
N ILE A 72 2.96 3.70 2.71
CA ILE A 72 2.15 4.46 3.68
C ILE A 72 1.39 5.61 3.02
N MET A 73 1.92 6.21 1.95
CA MET A 73 1.30 7.41 1.37
C MET A 73 0.01 7.22 0.55
N PRO A 74 -0.57 6.01 0.32
CA PRO A 74 -1.81 5.93 -0.44
C PRO A 74 -2.91 5.00 0.10
N ILE A 75 -3.22 5.00 1.40
CA ILE A 75 -4.39 4.22 1.92
C ILE A 75 -5.52 5.14 2.40
N ALA A 76 -5.22 6.36 2.85
CA ALA A 76 -6.22 7.27 3.43
C ALA A 76 -7.36 7.66 2.48
N ASN A 77 -7.16 7.60 1.16
CA ASN A 77 -8.17 7.89 0.14
C ASN A 77 -8.64 6.65 -0.64
N CYS A 78 -8.26 5.44 -0.18
CA CYS A 78 -8.68 4.21 -0.83
C CYS A 78 -10.02 3.74 -0.29
N PHE A 79 -10.87 3.22 -1.17
CA PHE A 79 -12.16 2.68 -0.79
C PHE A 79 -12.67 1.69 -1.83
N LEU A 80 -13.50 0.77 -1.36
CA LEU A 80 -14.24 -0.18 -2.18
C LEU A 80 -15.72 0.10 -1.98
N GLU A 81 -16.43 0.48 -3.02
CA GLU A 81 -17.85 0.77 -2.95
C GLU A 81 -18.66 -0.11 -3.90
N VAL A 82 -19.55 -0.92 -3.34
CA VAL A 82 -20.56 -1.67 -4.09
C VAL A 82 -21.85 -0.83 -4.11
N GLN A 83 -22.17 -0.23 -5.25
CA GLN A 83 -23.42 0.48 -5.49
C GLN A 83 -24.49 -0.50 -6.02
N ARG A 84 -25.64 -0.02 -6.51
CA ARG A 84 -26.70 -0.89 -7.06
C ARG A 84 -26.26 -1.56 -8.36
N ASP A 85 -25.75 -0.76 -9.29
CA ASP A 85 -25.49 -1.20 -10.67
C ASP A 85 -24.00 -1.25 -11.01
N CYS A 86 -23.14 -0.70 -10.13
CA CYS A 86 -21.70 -0.66 -10.34
C CYS A 86 -20.90 -0.87 -9.06
N PHE A 87 -19.65 -1.26 -9.27
CA PHE A 87 -18.59 -1.38 -8.27
C PHE A 87 -17.52 -0.32 -8.54
N VAL A 88 -17.15 0.43 -7.51
CA VAL A 88 -16.09 1.43 -7.56
C VAL A 88 -14.95 0.98 -6.65
N ALA A 89 -13.73 1.01 -7.16
CA ALA A 89 -12.54 0.81 -6.34
C ALA A 89 -11.58 1.96 -6.57
N VAL A 90 -11.02 2.47 -5.47
CA VAL A 90 -9.87 3.37 -5.48
C VAL A 90 -8.81 2.72 -4.61
N GLN A 91 -7.68 2.37 -5.19
CA GLN A 91 -6.63 1.64 -4.49
C GLN A 91 -5.26 2.14 -4.94
N PRO A 92 -4.20 1.88 -4.16
CA PRO A 92 -2.88 2.34 -4.51
C PRO A 92 -2.31 1.52 -5.66
N PHE A 93 -1.70 2.22 -6.62
CA PHE A 93 -0.96 1.66 -7.73
C PHE A 93 0.56 1.84 -7.52
N ARG A 94 1.36 1.37 -8.47
CA ARG A 94 2.83 1.49 -8.41
C ARG A 94 3.26 2.96 -8.32
N ASP A 95 4.37 3.18 -7.64
CA ASP A 95 5.05 4.49 -7.53
C ASP A 95 4.23 5.63 -6.92
N GLY A 96 3.24 5.31 -6.08
CA GLY A 96 2.44 6.30 -5.36
C GLY A 96 1.32 6.93 -6.19
N GLU A 97 1.05 6.41 -7.39
CA GLU A 97 -0.16 6.75 -8.14
C GLU A 97 -1.35 5.97 -7.59
N TYR A 98 -2.56 6.48 -7.77
CA TYR A 98 -3.80 5.74 -7.48
C TYR A 98 -4.35 5.16 -8.77
N GLU A 99 -4.89 3.94 -8.71
CA GLU A 99 -5.79 3.46 -9.75
C GLU A 99 -7.23 3.55 -9.23
N SER A 100 -8.12 4.05 -10.08
CA SER A 100 -9.54 4.05 -9.82
C SER A 100 -10.27 3.30 -10.91
N CYS A 101 -11.26 2.49 -10.54
CA CYS A 101 -12.15 1.87 -11.48
C CYS A 101 -13.61 2.07 -11.07
N ARG A 102 -14.47 2.21 -12.07
CA ARG A 102 -15.92 2.08 -11.96
C ARG A 102 -16.36 1.01 -12.96
N ILE A 103 -16.79 -0.12 -12.44
CA ILE A 103 -17.13 -1.31 -13.23
C ILE A 103 -18.62 -1.58 -13.06
N TYR A 104 -19.37 -1.63 -14.16
CA TYR A 104 -20.79 -2.00 -14.14
C TYR A 104 -20.93 -3.52 -14.10
N PHE A 105 -21.86 -4.03 -13.30
CA PHE A 105 -22.00 -5.48 -13.12
C PHE A 105 -22.33 -6.21 -14.42
N GLU A 106 -23.15 -5.59 -15.28
CA GLU A 106 -23.51 -6.10 -16.62
C GLU A 106 -22.29 -6.28 -17.55
N GLU A 107 -21.19 -5.59 -17.27
CA GLU A 107 -19.99 -5.56 -18.10
C GLU A 107 -18.87 -6.45 -17.55
N ILE A 108 -19.12 -7.17 -16.45
CA ILE A 108 -18.17 -8.13 -15.88
C ILE A 108 -18.24 -9.43 -16.68
N GLU A 109 -17.16 -9.74 -17.39
CA GLU A 109 -17.04 -11.00 -18.14
C GLU A 109 -16.55 -12.16 -17.26
N GLY A 110 -15.80 -11.84 -16.21
CA GLY A 110 -15.20 -12.87 -15.35
C GLY A 110 -14.64 -12.29 -14.06
N LEU A 111 -14.76 -13.10 -13.01
CA LEU A 111 -14.24 -12.81 -11.68
C LEU A 111 -13.34 -13.98 -11.27
N ILE A 112 -12.05 -13.71 -11.01
CA ILE A 112 -11.07 -14.74 -10.68
C ILE A 112 -10.46 -14.41 -9.32
N GLU A 113 -10.53 -15.33 -8.38
CA GLU A 113 -9.92 -15.13 -7.07
C GLU A 113 -8.38 -15.12 -7.19
N GLY A 114 -7.75 -14.14 -6.54
CA GLY A 114 -6.31 -14.01 -6.53
C GLY A 114 -5.64 -15.11 -5.70
N LYS A 115 -4.41 -15.48 -6.07
CA LYS A 115 -3.66 -16.49 -5.32
C LYS A 115 -3.53 -16.11 -3.83
N ARG A 116 -3.89 -17.04 -2.94
CA ARG A 116 -3.81 -16.90 -1.47
C ARG A 116 -4.74 -15.84 -0.85
N GLY A 117 -5.89 -15.53 -1.46
CA GLY A 117 -6.89 -14.62 -0.88
C GLY A 117 -6.42 -13.17 -0.74
N LYS A 118 -5.38 -12.79 -1.48
CA LYS A 118 -4.80 -11.43 -1.46
C LYS A 118 -5.58 -10.40 -2.30
N GLY A 119 -6.71 -10.81 -2.86
CA GLY A 119 -7.49 -9.99 -3.78
C GLY A 119 -8.22 -10.83 -4.83
N PHE A 120 -8.78 -10.16 -5.83
CA PHE A 120 -9.43 -10.81 -6.98
C PHE A 120 -9.20 -10.01 -8.26
N TYR A 121 -9.28 -10.68 -9.40
CA TYR A 121 -9.21 -10.08 -10.73
C TYR A 121 -10.61 -9.93 -11.30
N VAL A 122 -10.94 -8.75 -11.81
CA VAL A 122 -12.17 -8.47 -12.54
C VAL A 122 -11.83 -8.26 -14.01
N ARG A 123 -12.40 -9.08 -14.90
CA ARG A 123 -12.33 -8.88 -16.34
C ARG A 123 -13.57 -8.10 -16.81
N ILE A 124 -13.34 -7.07 -17.62
CA ILE A 124 -14.37 -6.15 -18.08
C ILE A 124 -14.52 -6.27 -19.60
N SER A 125 -15.76 -6.27 -20.08
CA SER A 125 -16.07 -6.16 -21.50
C SER A 125 -15.61 -4.83 -22.07
N GLY A 126 -14.91 -4.86 -23.20
CA GLY A 126 -14.24 -3.69 -23.77
C GLY A 126 -15.16 -2.63 -24.38
N GLU A 127 -16.47 -2.89 -24.50
CA GLU A 127 -17.43 -2.04 -25.24
C GLU A 127 -18.45 -1.33 -24.33
N GLY A 128 -18.10 -1.12 -23.06
CA GLY A 128 -19.02 -0.64 -22.03
C GLY A 128 -18.80 0.79 -21.50
N ARG A 129 -19.60 1.14 -20.49
CA ARG A 129 -19.55 2.37 -19.68
C ARG A 129 -18.54 2.27 -18.53
N SER A 130 -17.96 1.10 -18.29
CA SER A 130 -16.95 0.88 -17.25
C SER A 130 -15.66 1.66 -17.55
N VAL A 131 -15.16 2.38 -16.55
CA VAL A 131 -13.96 3.21 -16.66
C VAL A 131 -12.91 2.66 -15.71
N VAL A 132 -11.74 2.29 -16.24
CA VAL A 132 -10.54 2.01 -15.46
C VAL A 132 -9.55 3.14 -15.73
N GLN A 133 -9.38 4.04 -14.76
CA GLN A 133 -8.36 5.08 -14.81
C GLN A 133 -7.01 4.45 -14.44
N ARG A 134 -6.34 3.93 -15.47
CA ARG A 134 -4.98 3.39 -15.40
C ARG A 134 -4.18 3.94 -16.58
N LYS A 135 -2.90 4.29 -16.35
CA LYS A 135 -2.00 4.69 -17.45
C LYS A 135 -1.80 3.57 -18.48
N GLU A 136 -1.87 2.31 -18.05
CA GLU A 136 -1.81 1.14 -18.91
C GLU A 136 -3.22 0.65 -19.28
N ARG A 137 -3.53 0.58 -20.58
CA ARG A 137 -4.77 0.01 -21.10
C ARG A 137 -4.79 -1.51 -20.88
N GLY A 138 -5.54 -1.96 -19.89
CA GLY A 138 -5.83 -3.38 -19.65
C GLY A 138 -7.30 -3.57 -19.32
N ARG A 139 -7.88 -4.69 -19.79
CA ARG A 139 -9.29 -5.07 -19.51
C ARG A 139 -9.44 -5.90 -18.22
N VAL A 140 -8.37 -6.01 -17.44
CA VAL A 140 -8.31 -6.78 -16.21
C VAL A 140 -7.82 -5.86 -15.09
N MET A 141 -8.62 -5.76 -14.04
CA MET A 141 -8.35 -4.99 -12.83
C MET A 141 -8.08 -5.96 -11.67
N PHE A 142 -7.01 -5.77 -10.91
CA PHE A 142 -6.74 -6.57 -9.72
C PHE A 142 -7.14 -5.79 -8.49
N VAL A 143 -8.19 -6.19 -7.77
CA VAL A 143 -8.62 -5.56 -6.52
C VAL A 143 -7.90 -6.22 -5.35
N SER A 144 -7.07 -5.46 -4.64
CA SER A 144 -6.30 -5.94 -3.49
C SER A 144 -7.16 -6.02 -2.22
N SER A 145 -6.97 -7.06 -1.40
CA SER A 145 -7.54 -7.14 -0.05
C SER A 145 -6.70 -6.40 1.00
N GLU A 146 -5.54 -5.86 0.63
CA GLU A 146 -4.62 -5.23 1.56
C GLU A 146 -5.22 -3.97 2.20
N GLY A 147 -5.20 -3.92 3.54
CA GLY A 147 -5.74 -2.81 4.32
C GLY A 147 -7.22 -2.95 4.69
N TYR A 148 -7.92 -3.94 4.13
CA TYR A 148 -9.32 -4.22 4.45
C TYR A 148 -9.45 -5.41 5.41
N ASP A 149 -10.54 -5.43 6.16
CA ASP A 149 -10.93 -6.60 6.95
C ASP A 149 -11.29 -7.77 6.02
N GLY A 150 -10.74 -8.96 6.28
CA GLY A 150 -10.86 -10.12 5.40
C GLY A 150 -12.29 -10.63 5.24
N GLU A 151 -13.09 -10.60 6.31
CA GLU A 151 -14.49 -11.02 6.28
C GLU A 151 -15.33 -10.03 5.47
N ARG A 152 -15.16 -8.72 5.73
CA ARG A 152 -15.84 -7.67 4.96
C ARG A 152 -15.43 -7.63 3.50
N PHE A 153 -14.16 -7.89 3.19
CA PHE A 153 -13.68 -8.01 1.82
C PHE A 153 -14.31 -9.21 1.10
N GLY A 154 -14.44 -10.35 1.78
CA GLY A 154 -15.15 -11.53 1.25
C GLY A 154 -16.62 -11.24 0.92
N ILE A 155 -17.30 -10.41 1.72
CA ILE A 155 -18.68 -9.96 1.44
C ILE A 155 -18.74 -9.13 0.16
N VAL A 156 -17.75 -8.26 -0.09
CA VAL A 156 -17.66 -7.47 -1.33
C VAL A 156 -17.54 -8.40 -2.55
N TYR A 157 -16.62 -9.36 -2.50
CA TYR A 157 -16.45 -10.36 -3.56
C TYR A 157 -17.75 -11.10 -3.87
N ARG A 158 -18.43 -11.62 -2.84
CA ARG A 158 -19.68 -12.37 -3.00
C ARG A 158 -20.80 -11.51 -3.60
N LYS A 159 -20.90 -10.24 -3.19
CA LYS A 159 -21.90 -9.30 -3.76
C LYS A 159 -21.64 -8.97 -5.22
N ILE A 160 -20.39 -8.90 -5.64
CA ILE A 160 -20.04 -8.72 -7.06
C ILE A 160 -20.40 -9.99 -7.82
N GLN A 161 -20.09 -11.17 -7.27
CA GLN A 161 -20.40 -12.46 -7.89
C GLN A 161 -21.91 -12.70 -8.07
N GLU A 162 -22.73 -12.36 -7.07
CA GLU A 162 -24.20 -12.49 -7.13
C GLU A 162 -24.85 -11.57 -8.17
N ARG A 163 -24.18 -10.48 -8.54
CA ARG A 163 -24.72 -9.45 -9.45
C ARG A 163 -24.09 -9.46 -10.83
N ALA A 164 -22.95 -10.10 -10.98
CA ALA A 164 -22.35 -10.32 -12.28
C ALA A 164 -23.26 -11.27 -13.09
N PRO A 165 -23.43 -11.05 -14.41
CA PRO A 165 -24.06 -12.03 -15.26
C PRO A 165 -23.29 -13.36 -15.14
N GLU A 166 -24.00 -14.50 -15.17
CA GLU A 166 -23.46 -15.83 -14.88
C GLU A 166 -22.02 -15.97 -15.39
N THR A 167 -21.06 -15.86 -14.47
CA THR A 167 -19.65 -15.95 -14.80
C THR A 167 -19.41 -17.33 -15.37
N THR A 168 -19.04 -17.40 -16.64
CA THR A 168 -18.55 -18.64 -17.22
C THR A 168 -17.30 -19.00 -16.44
N ASN A 169 -17.40 -19.98 -15.53
CA ASN A 169 -16.24 -20.58 -14.88
C ASN A 169 -15.42 -21.23 -16.00
N ILE A 170 -14.34 -20.56 -16.43
CA ILE A 170 -13.34 -21.13 -17.33
C ILE A 170 -12.11 -21.47 -16.50
#